data_AF-A0AAD7CS81-F1
#
_entry.id   AF-A0AAD7CS81-F1
#
_cell.length_a   1.000
_cell.length_b   1.000
_cell.length_c   1.000
_cell.angle_alpha   90.00
_cell.angle_beta   90.00
_cell.angle_gamma   90.00
#
_symmetry.space_group_name_H-M   'P 1'
#
loop_
_entity.id
_entity.type
_entity.pdbx_description
1 polymer ?
#
loop_
_entity_poly.entity_id
_entity_poly.type
_entity_poly.pdbx_seq_one_letter_code
_entity_poly.pdbx_strand_id
1 'polypeptide(L)'
;MLVASCLILQGFAIGAVLRVGGWESHHDYASPINSATGSQVLSSHSTMLSSAFQFILISLYLTSTLAASDFNWQKLTADTKLNWTSCYSSFQCSLGFASIAIVRLPSTSPKSQYRGPILFNPGGPGAAASTPSLGVSYSTPTISFFKTEAERRFLLPSAEIVIYPSLNASSNAVSKTWGDFGLLGQLALQSDAEHHLQHMSTDNIARDMLQITQAFGFEKLQYWGISYGSVLGATFATLFPDKVGRLMIDGVEDMDSYYSSNQTAMMVDVNGSLEAFFDGCNKAGPDICPFYAPSSSEIAEKLDALTSSIKEQPLPVVAPDSHGIVDFGFLRNVIFQSLFAPYDPAVGFVSLAQGLAALANGNATVLYGLIPVPSFECQTSPPPFHLNNFESYTTIACGDPVPVTDTVAQLEEYWLNAAKVSQFADLVSSSRVLCAGYKIHRPGRFQGPVGAKNTSVPLLLVGNTLDPATARAGALKTSKAFPGSVVLTQDSVGHTSLVAPSLCTYGHFRAYFVNGTLPAPGTVCPVDAELFPSASGNVTSKRRLPSVEEKRLLDAGREISSLMRRVVTSRAL
;
A
#
# COMPACT_ATOMS: atom_id res chain seq x y z
N MET A 1 -29.61 -7.81 23.44
CA MET A 1 -30.76 -6.94 23.11
C MET A 1 -30.27 -5.67 22.39
N LEU A 2 -29.56 -5.84 21.26
CA LEU A 2 -28.94 -4.74 20.48
C LEU A 2 -28.75 -5.13 18.97
N VAL A 3 -29.68 -5.90 18.40
CA VAL A 3 -29.66 -6.30 16.96
C VAL A 3 -30.86 -5.72 16.18
N ALA A 4 -31.74 -4.96 16.83
CA ALA A 4 -33.02 -4.56 16.21
C ALA A 4 -33.03 -3.22 15.45
N SER A 5 -31.96 -2.40 15.53
CA SER A 5 -32.05 -1.00 15.06
C SER A 5 -31.71 -0.77 13.58
N CYS A 6 -31.21 -1.77 12.85
CA CYS A 6 -30.92 -1.62 11.40
C CYS A 6 -32.09 -2.04 10.49
N LEU A 7 -33.17 -2.61 11.02
CA LEU A 7 -34.25 -3.21 10.23
C LEU A 7 -35.52 -2.34 10.11
N ILE A 8 -35.57 -1.14 10.72
CA ILE A 8 -36.83 -0.38 10.91
C ILE A 8 -36.99 0.83 9.97
N LEU A 9 -36.05 1.12 9.05
CA LEU A 9 -36.13 2.29 8.15
C LEU A 9 -36.34 2.00 6.66
N GLN A 10 -36.77 0.80 6.28
CA GLN A 10 -37.17 0.49 4.90
C GLN A 10 -38.60 -0.02 4.84
N GLY A 11 -39.54 0.91 5.04
CA GLY A 11 -40.97 0.71 4.78
C GLY A 11 -41.46 1.77 3.81
N PHE A 12 -42.09 1.32 2.71
CA PHE A 12 -42.77 2.06 1.64
C PHE A 12 -41.94 2.51 0.43
N ALA A 13 -41.88 1.65 -0.59
CA ALA A 13 -42.52 1.93 -1.89
C ALA A 13 -42.45 0.68 -2.81
N ILE A 14 -43.59 0.04 -3.03
CA ILE A 14 -43.85 -0.86 -4.17
C ILE A 14 -44.83 -0.11 -5.07
N GLY A 15 -44.56 -0.05 -6.38
CA GLY A 15 -45.57 0.36 -7.37
C GLY A 15 -44.97 0.87 -8.68
N ALA A 16 -44.93 0.00 -9.68
CA ALA A 16 -44.42 0.21 -11.03
C ALA A 16 -45.21 1.22 -11.88
N VAL A 17 -44.60 1.72 -12.98
CA VAL A 17 -45.07 1.57 -14.39
C VAL A 17 -44.42 2.63 -15.29
N LEU A 18 -43.73 2.16 -16.34
CA LEU A 18 -43.36 2.92 -17.54
C LEU A 18 -44.62 3.33 -18.33
N ARG A 19 -44.75 4.61 -18.71
CA ARG A 19 -45.44 4.99 -19.96
C ARG A 19 -44.99 6.34 -20.50
N VAL A 20 -44.81 6.32 -21.82
CA VAL A 20 -44.39 7.40 -22.73
C VAL A 20 -45.59 8.28 -23.10
N GLY A 21 -45.35 9.59 -23.28
CA GLY A 21 -46.05 10.40 -24.28
C GLY A 21 -46.85 11.61 -23.77
N GLY A 22 -46.76 12.71 -24.51
CA GLY A 22 -47.87 13.64 -24.69
C GLY A 22 -47.61 15.11 -24.33
N TRP A 23 -47.60 15.95 -25.37
CA TRP A 23 -47.72 17.41 -25.36
C TRP A 23 -49.04 17.96 -24.78
N GLU A 24 -49.04 19.28 -24.54
CA GLU A 24 -50.12 20.31 -24.56
C GLU A 24 -50.14 21.14 -23.26
N SER A 25 -49.59 22.36 -23.25
CA SER A 25 -50.15 23.66 -23.69
C SER A 25 -51.38 24.15 -22.91
N HIS A 26 -51.25 25.27 -22.18
CA HIS A 26 -52.14 26.46 -22.19
C HIS A 26 -51.72 27.46 -21.08
N HIS A 27 -51.40 28.71 -21.46
CA HIS A 27 -52.16 29.96 -21.23
C HIS A 27 -52.30 30.35 -19.75
N ASP A 28 -52.17 31.60 -19.30
CA ASP A 28 -51.99 32.93 -19.90
C ASP A 28 -51.62 33.87 -18.74
N TYR A 29 -50.86 34.93 -19.01
CA TYR A 29 -51.22 36.31 -18.66
C TYR A 29 -50.17 37.26 -19.26
N ALA A 30 -50.53 37.86 -20.40
CA ALA A 30 -49.94 39.07 -20.92
C ALA A 30 -50.51 40.28 -20.14
N SER A 31 -49.85 41.43 -19.94
CA SER A 31 -49.68 42.53 -20.91
C SER A 31 -49.54 43.89 -20.12
N PRO A 32 -49.21 45.06 -20.71
CA PRO A 32 -47.97 45.40 -21.43
C PRO A 32 -47.48 46.89 -21.22
N ILE A 33 -46.49 47.32 -22.04
CA ILE A 33 -46.21 48.70 -22.55
C ILE A 33 -45.25 49.57 -21.68
N ASN A 34 -44.10 50.12 -22.14
CA ASN A 34 -43.84 50.86 -23.39
C ASN A 34 -42.34 50.90 -23.83
N SER A 35 -42.14 51.11 -25.13
CA SER A 35 -40.94 51.38 -25.97
C SER A 35 -40.08 52.59 -25.52
N ALA A 36 -38.84 52.90 -25.93
CA ALA A 36 -37.95 52.67 -27.09
C ALA A 36 -36.51 53.00 -26.58
N THR A 37 -35.36 52.51 -27.06
CA THR A 37 -34.60 52.73 -28.32
C THR A 37 -33.25 52.01 -28.11
N GLY A 38 -32.75 51.20 -29.04
CA GLY A 38 -31.56 51.61 -29.81
C GLY A 38 -30.26 50.90 -29.41
N SER A 39 -29.96 49.80 -30.14
CA SER A 39 -28.63 49.33 -30.57
C SER A 39 -27.42 49.41 -29.61
N GLN A 40 -27.00 48.26 -29.06
CA GLN A 40 -25.65 47.67 -29.18
C GLN A 40 -25.46 46.56 -28.13
N VAL A 41 -24.59 45.59 -28.46
CA VAL A 41 -24.11 44.47 -27.62
C VAL A 41 -24.95 43.18 -27.69
N LEU A 42 -24.86 42.49 -28.83
CA LEU A 42 -25.07 41.05 -28.97
C LEU A 42 -23.83 40.46 -29.64
N SER A 43 -22.89 39.91 -28.87
CA SER A 43 -22.04 38.77 -29.27
C SER A 43 -21.00 38.44 -28.20
N SER A 44 -21.39 37.74 -27.13
CA SER A 44 -20.39 37.07 -26.27
C SER A 44 -20.93 35.95 -25.37
N HIS A 45 -22.14 35.44 -25.55
CA HIS A 45 -22.72 34.40 -24.68
C HIS A 45 -23.21 33.13 -25.40
N SER A 46 -22.77 32.90 -26.64
CA SER A 46 -23.21 31.74 -27.44
C SER A 46 -22.13 30.68 -27.70
N THR A 47 -20.88 30.91 -27.25
CA THR A 47 -19.75 29.98 -27.50
C THR A 47 -19.27 29.22 -26.27
N MET A 48 -19.81 29.48 -25.06
CA MET A 48 -19.44 28.71 -23.86
C MET A 48 -20.36 27.52 -23.54
N LEU A 49 -21.55 27.44 -24.16
CA LEU A 49 -22.50 26.35 -23.90
C LEU A 49 -22.33 25.14 -24.85
N SER A 50 -21.64 25.29 -25.97
CA SER A 50 -21.35 24.18 -26.91
C SER A 50 -20.14 23.34 -26.47
N SER A 51 -19.19 23.91 -25.73
CA SER A 51 -17.98 23.22 -25.27
C SER A 51 -18.27 22.32 -24.06
N ALA A 52 -19.23 22.69 -23.22
CA ALA A 52 -19.63 21.90 -22.05
C ALA A 52 -20.35 20.60 -22.44
N PHE A 53 -21.17 20.62 -23.51
CA PHE A 53 -21.88 19.43 -23.99
C PHE A 53 -20.99 18.43 -24.73
N GLN A 54 -19.94 18.89 -25.43
CA GLN A 54 -18.97 18.01 -26.10
C GLN A 54 -18.04 17.30 -25.08
N PHE A 55 -17.68 17.98 -23.97
CA PHE A 55 -16.90 17.38 -22.89
C PHE A 55 -17.71 16.38 -22.05
N ILE A 56 -19.01 16.61 -21.85
CA ILE A 56 -19.87 15.67 -21.12
C ILE A 56 -20.10 14.39 -21.94
N LEU A 57 -20.21 14.47 -23.28
CA LEU A 57 -20.35 13.28 -24.14
C LEU A 57 -19.03 12.50 -24.31
N ILE A 58 -17.87 13.17 -24.30
CA ILE A 58 -16.56 12.47 -24.30
C ILE A 58 -16.27 11.87 -22.92
N SER A 59 -16.67 12.54 -21.83
CA SER A 59 -16.61 11.95 -20.48
C SER A 59 -17.56 10.76 -20.32
N LEU A 60 -18.75 10.77 -20.95
CA LEU A 60 -19.68 9.64 -20.95
C LEU A 60 -19.27 8.49 -21.90
N TYR A 61 -18.46 8.77 -22.93
CA TYR A 61 -17.85 7.75 -23.80
C TYR A 61 -16.52 7.21 -23.26
N LEU A 62 -15.81 7.92 -22.39
CA LEU A 62 -14.64 7.41 -21.67
C LEU A 62 -14.98 6.74 -20.33
N THR A 63 -16.15 6.99 -19.74
CA THR A 63 -16.62 6.28 -18.54
C THR A 63 -17.35 4.97 -18.85
N SER A 64 -17.55 4.62 -20.12
CA SER A 64 -18.26 3.41 -20.55
C SER A 64 -17.38 2.27 -21.09
N THR A 65 -16.05 2.33 -20.92
CA THR A 65 -15.16 1.22 -21.36
C THR A 65 -14.11 0.75 -20.35
N LEU A 66 -14.24 1.03 -19.05
CA LEU A 66 -13.41 0.38 -18.02
C LEU A 66 -14.20 0.17 -16.71
N ALA A 67 -15.42 -0.37 -16.82
CA ALA A 67 -15.84 -1.30 -15.78
C ALA A 67 -14.80 -2.42 -15.79
N ALA A 68 -14.13 -2.69 -14.67
CA ALA A 68 -13.39 -3.93 -14.53
C ALA A 68 -14.34 -5.04 -15.00
N SER A 69 -14.00 -5.76 -16.06
CA SER A 69 -14.79 -6.92 -16.45
C SER A 69 -14.92 -7.78 -15.20
N ASP A 70 -16.14 -7.98 -14.68
CA ASP A 70 -16.39 -8.84 -13.52
C ASP A 70 -15.99 -10.27 -13.88
N PHE A 71 -14.70 -10.54 -13.78
CA PHE A 71 -14.14 -11.85 -14.03
C PHE A 71 -14.55 -12.74 -12.87
N ASN A 72 -15.38 -13.74 -13.16
CA ASN A 72 -15.86 -14.64 -12.13
C ASN A 72 -14.83 -15.76 -11.86
N TRP A 73 -14.02 -15.59 -10.82
CA TRP A 73 -13.06 -16.58 -10.33
C TRP A 73 -13.67 -17.94 -9.97
N GLN A 74 -14.94 -17.98 -9.57
CA GLN A 74 -15.63 -19.23 -9.21
C GLN A 74 -15.85 -20.16 -10.42
N LYS A 75 -15.68 -19.66 -11.64
CA LYS A 75 -15.72 -20.49 -12.86
C LYS A 75 -14.42 -21.23 -13.13
N LEU A 76 -13.34 -20.88 -12.43
CA LEU A 76 -12.06 -21.57 -12.59
C LEU A 76 -12.01 -22.81 -11.70
N THR A 77 -11.32 -23.84 -12.17
CA THR A 77 -11.02 -25.04 -11.40
C THR A 77 -9.53 -25.09 -11.13
N ALA A 78 -9.15 -25.39 -9.89
CA ALA A 78 -7.75 -25.51 -9.50
C ALA A 78 -7.10 -26.70 -10.22
N ASP A 79 -5.91 -26.49 -10.77
CA ASP A 79 -5.16 -27.53 -11.48
C ASP A 79 -3.65 -27.33 -11.26
N THR A 80 -2.93 -28.43 -11.26
CA THR A 80 -1.45 -28.47 -11.33
C THR A 80 -0.91 -27.86 -12.61
N LYS A 81 -1.68 -27.91 -13.71
CA LYS A 81 -1.39 -27.20 -14.96
C LYS A 81 -2.22 -25.93 -15.04
N LEU A 82 -1.56 -24.80 -15.31
CA LEU A 82 -2.23 -23.51 -15.36
C LEU A 82 -3.08 -23.36 -16.63
N ASN A 83 -4.39 -23.41 -16.47
CA ASN A 83 -5.38 -23.25 -17.53
C ASN A 83 -5.80 -21.77 -17.63
N TRP A 84 -5.23 -21.07 -18.61
CA TRP A 84 -5.36 -19.62 -18.74
C TRP A 84 -6.67 -19.19 -19.40
N THR A 85 -7.38 -18.27 -18.75
CA THR A 85 -8.56 -17.59 -19.28
C THR A 85 -8.31 -16.08 -19.34
N SER A 86 -8.77 -15.40 -20.39
CA SER A 86 -8.68 -13.94 -20.46
C SER A 86 -9.47 -13.27 -19.33
N CYS A 87 -8.89 -12.24 -18.71
CA CYS A 87 -9.51 -11.46 -17.63
C CYS A 87 -9.02 -10.01 -17.65
N TYR A 88 -9.78 -9.08 -17.06
CA TYR A 88 -9.40 -7.68 -16.85
C TYR A 88 -8.77 -6.98 -18.08
N SER A 89 -9.38 -7.15 -19.25
CA SER A 89 -8.97 -6.63 -20.57
C SER A 89 -7.62 -7.12 -21.13
N SER A 90 -6.53 -7.00 -20.38
CA SER A 90 -5.15 -7.27 -20.83
C SER A 90 -4.48 -8.45 -20.11
N PHE A 91 -5.15 -9.01 -19.10
CA PHE A 91 -4.61 -10.07 -18.26
C PHE A 91 -5.14 -11.46 -18.63
N GLN A 92 -4.46 -12.47 -18.10
CA GLN A 92 -4.94 -13.84 -18.07
C GLN A 92 -4.93 -14.37 -16.64
N CYS A 93 -5.98 -15.10 -16.29
CA CYS A 93 -6.24 -15.61 -14.95
C CYS A 93 -6.24 -17.14 -14.96
N SER A 94 -5.73 -17.75 -13.89
CA SER A 94 -5.73 -19.19 -13.66
C SER A 94 -5.83 -19.48 -12.16
N LEU A 95 -6.36 -20.64 -11.81
CA LEU A 95 -6.33 -21.16 -10.45
C LEU A 95 -5.33 -22.32 -10.38
N GLY A 96 -4.24 -22.12 -9.65
CA GLY A 96 -3.15 -23.09 -9.52
C GLY A 96 -3.44 -24.20 -8.51
N PHE A 97 -2.44 -25.05 -8.28
CA PHE A 97 -2.43 -26.01 -7.18
C PHE A 97 -2.70 -25.31 -5.83
N ALA A 98 -3.39 -26.00 -4.92
CA ALA A 98 -3.91 -25.44 -3.66
C ALA A 98 -4.80 -24.19 -3.85
N SER A 99 -5.47 -24.08 -5.00
CA SER A 99 -6.39 -22.98 -5.31
C SER A 99 -5.75 -21.60 -5.20
N ILE A 100 -4.49 -21.45 -5.62
CA ILE A 100 -3.80 -20.14 -5.65
C ILE A 100 -4.27 -19.38 -6.88
N ALA A 101 -4.86 -18.20 -6.69
CA ALA A 101 -5.29 -17.34 -7.77
C ALA A 101 -4.09 -16.62 -8.39
N ILE A 102 -3.93 -16.74 -9.71
CA ILE A 102 -2.80 -16.18 -10.45
C ILE A 102 -3.32 -15.29 -11.57
N VAL A 103 -2.88 -14.03 -11.57
CA VAL A 103 -3.08 -13.07 -12.65
C VAL A 103 -1.74 -12.85 -13.35
N ARG A 104 -1.74 -12.89 -14.69
CA ARG A 104 -0.55 -12.59 -15.50
C ARG A 104 -0.84 -11.56 -16.57
N LEU A 105 0.15 -10.69 -16.82
CA LEU A 105 0.25 -9.88 -18.02
C LEU A 105 1.11 -10.64 -19.04
N PRO A 106 0.56 -11.10 -20.18
CA PRO A 106 1.35 -11.83 -21.17
C PRO A 106 2.48 -10.97 -21.75
N SER A 107 3.65 -11.58 -21.95
CA SER A 107 4.78 -10.89 -22.58
C SER A 107 4.48 -10.55 -24.03
N THR A 108 4.82 -9.33 -24.45
CA THR A 108 4.79 -8.89 -25.85
C THR A 108 6.07 -9.25 -26.61
N SER A 109 7.08 -9.77 -25.92
CA SER A 109 8.35 -10.18 -26.54
C SER A 109 8.17 -11.40 -27.44
N PRO A 110 8.94 -11.50 -28.55
CA PRO A 110 8.99 -12.72 -29.35
C PRO A 110 9.31 -13.94 -28.48
N LYS A 111 8.71 -15.10 -28.79
CA LYS A 111 8.95 -16.35 -28.04
C LYS A 111 10.43 -16.70 -27.89
N SER A 112 11.26 -16.40 -28.89
CA SER A 112 12.72 -16.60 -28.85
C SER A 112 13.46 -15.73 -27.84
N GLN A 113 12.84 -14.62 -27.39
CA GLN A 113 13.39 -13.69 -26.41
C GLN A 113 12.73 -13.82 -25.03
N TYR A 114 11.66 -14.62 -24.92
CA TYR A 114 10.95 -14.81 -23.66
C TYR A 114 11.81 -15.60 -22.67
N ARG A 115 12.03 -15.05 -21.48
CA ARG A 115 12.88 -15.63 -20.42
C ARG A 115 12.11 -16.21 -19.24
N GLY A 116 10.79 -16.34 -19.38
CA GLY A 116 9.90 -16.80 -18.31
C GLY A 116 9.18 -15.67 -17.58
N PRO A 117 8.18 -16.02 -16.75
CA PRO A 117 7.38 -15.05 -16.02
C PRO A 117 8.18 -14.47 -14.86
N ILE A 118 8.04 -13.18 -14.61
CA ILE A 118 8.53 -12.54 -13.39
C ILE A 118 7.41 -12.63 -12.35
N LEU A 119 7.64 -13.41 -11.29
CA LEU A 119 6.75 -13.43 -10.14
C LEU A 119 6.98 -12.15 -9.34
N PHE A 120 5.91 -11.40 -9.13
CA PHE A 120 5.93 -10.13 -8.42
C PHE A 120 5.24 -10.29 -7.06
N ASN A 121 5.86 -9.79 -5.99
CA ASN A 121 5.24 -9.74 -4.67
C ASN A 121 5.34 -8.31 -4.11
N PRO A 122 4.19 -7.67 -3.79
CA PRO A 122 4.17 -6.28 -3.32
C PRO A 122 4.58 -6.11 -1.85
N GLY A 123 4.74 -7.19 -1.09
CA GLY A 123 5.00 -7.14 0.35
C GLY A 123 3.73 -7.09 1.19
N GLY A 124 3.77 -6.32 2.27
CA GLY A 124 2.77 -6.31 3.34
C GLY A 124 3.36 -6.88 4.63
N PRO A 125 3.28 -8.20 4.90
CA PRO A 125 2.55 -9.25 4.18
C PRO A 125 1.04 -9.00 4.07
N GLY A 126 0.38 -9.68 3.12
CA GLY A 126 -1.08 -9.58 2.91
C GLY A 126 -1.52 -8.48 1.95
N ALA A 127 -0.63 -7.58 1.49
CA ALA A 127 -1.02 -6.43 0.67
C ALA A 127 -1.72 -6.81 -0.66
N ALA A 128 -1.40 -7.95 -1.27
CA ALA A 128 -2.07 -8.40 -2.49
C ALA A 128 -3.55 -8.78 -2.27
N ALA A 129 -3.94 -9.07 -1.02
CA ALA A 129 -5.31 -9.45 -0.69
C ALA A 129 -6.29 -8.27 -0.67
N SER A 130 -5.81 -7.01 -0.69
CA SER A 130 -6.65 -5.83 -0.86
C SER A 130 -6.96 -5.45 -2.31
N THR A 131 -6.45 -6.19 -3.30
CA THR A 131 -6.67 -5.88 -4.71
C THR A 131 -7.44 -6.96 -5.47
N PRO A 132 -8.76 -6.80 -5.68
CA PRO A 132 -9.52 -7.68 -6.58
C PRO A 132 -8.91 -7.83 -7.97
N SER A 133 -8.32 -6.76 -8.50
CA SER A 133 -7.69 -6.74 -9.83
C SER A 133 -6.43 -7.60 -9.95
N LEU A 134 -5.79 -7.96 -8.83
CA LEU A 134 -4.66 -8.90 -8.80
C LEU A 134 -5.10 -10.34 -8.52
N GLY A 135 -6.37 -10.59 -8.23
CA GLY A 135 -6.93 -11.92 -8.07
C GLY A 135 -6.52 -12.68 -6.80
N VAL A 136 -5.46 -12.26 -6.11
CA VAL A 136 -4.88 -13.01 -4.98
C VAL A 136 -5.87 -13.23 -3.83
N SER A 137 -6.81 -12.30 -3.62
CA SER A 137 -7.90 -12.42 -2.63
C SER A 137 -8.90 -13.56 -2.91
N TYR A 138 -8.84 -14.18 -4.10
CA TYR A 138 -9.63 -15.35 -4.47
C TYR A 138 -8.91 -16.67 -4.21
N SER A 139 -7.70 -16.64 -3.64
CA SER A 139 -7.00 -17.86 -3.23
C SER A 139 -7.67 -18.48 -2.00
N THR A 140 -7.80 -19.81 -1.96
CA THR A 140 -8.45 -20.53 -0.84
C THR A 140 -7.53 -21.61 -0.26
N PRO A 141 -7.57 -21.87 1.07
CA PRO A 141 -8.40 -21.21 2.06
C PRO A 141 -7.96 -19.76 2.33
N THR A 142 -8.91 -18.88 2.61
CA THR A 142 -8.64 -17.48 2.96
C THR A 142 -8.28 -17.35 4.43
N ILE A 143 -7.32 -16.49 4.78
CA ILE A 143 -7.05 -16.13 6.17
C ILE A 143 -8.21 -15.27 6.70
N SER A 144 -8.93 -15.74 7.73
CA SER A 144 -9.99 -14.97 8.38
C SER A 144 -10.10 -15.36 9.86
N PHE A 145 -10.16 -14.37 10.75
CA PHE A 145 -10.34 -14.59 12.19
C PHE A 145 -11.81 -14.47 12.62
N PHE A 146 -12.65 -13.88 11.77
CA PHE A 146 -14.01 -13.48 12.11
C PHE A 146 -15.03 -14.34 11.37
N LYS A 147 -16.20 -14.52 12.00
CA LYS A 147 -17.33 -15.26 11.41
C LYS A 147 -18.15 -14.38 10.47
N THR A 148 -18.17 -13.07 10.72
CA THR A 148 -18.95 -12.12 9.94
C THR A 148 -18.17 -10.84 9.68
N GLU A 149 -18.50 -10.16 8.58
CA GLU A 149 -17.95 -8.84 8.27
C GLU A 149 -18.32 -7.79 9.32
N ALA A 150 -19.51 -7.88 9.92
CA ALA A 150 -19.93 -6.98 10.99
C ALA A 150 -19.04 -7.13 12.24
N GLU A 151 -18.70 -8.38 12.61
CA GLU A 151 -17.77 -8.67 13.70
C GLU A 151 -16.37 -8.12 13.39
N ARG A 152 -15.87 -8.34 12.15
CA ARG A 152 -14.61 -7.75 11.67
C ARG A 152 -14.62 -6.23 11.81
N ARG A 153 -15.62 -5.54 11.26
CA ARG A 153 -15.71 -4.06 11.31
C ARG A 153 -15.85 -3.52 12.73
N PHE A 154 -16.49 -4.27 13.62
CA PHE A 154 -16.62 -3.86 15.02
C PHE A 154 -15.31 -3.97 15.79
N LEU A 155 -14.55 -5.06 15.60
CA LEU A 155 -13.30 -5.33 16.30
C LEU A 155 -12.06 -4.72 15.62
N LEU A 156 -12.15 -4.49 14.31
CA LEU A 156 -11.13 -3.89 13.46
C LEU A 156 -11.77 -2.83 12.54
N PRO A 157 -12.20 -1.68 13.08
CA PRO A 157 -12.81 -0.61 12.30
C PRO A 157 -11.89 0.00 11.23
N SER A 158 -10.61 -0.39 11.20
CA SER A 158 -9.61 0.01 10.20
C SER A 158 -8.99 -1.19 9.48
N ALA A 159 -9.70 -2.30 9.29
CA ALA A 159 -9.17 -3.55 8.72
C ALA A 159 -8.47 -3.45 7.35
N GLU A 160 -8.69 -2.35 6.61
CA GLU A 160 -8.09 -2.12 5.28
C GLU A 160 -6.61 -1.70 5.34
N ILE A 161 -6.17 -1.08 6.43
CA ILE A 161 -4.78 -0.65 6.66
C ILE A 161 -4.34 -1.12 8.05
N VAL A 162 -3.13 -1.66 8.15
CA VAL A 162 -2.52 -1.95 9.45
C VAL A 162 -2.18 -0.62 10.13
N ILE A 163 -3.14 -0.09 10.89
CA ILE A 163 -2.91 1.05 11.78
C ILE A 163 -2.30 0.51 13.06
N TYR A 164 -1.11 1.01 13.40
CA TYR A 164 -0.41 0.61 14.61
C TYR A 164 -0.94 1.44 15.79
N PRO A 165 -1.54 0.81 16.82
CA PRO A 165 -1.88 1.53 18.04
C PRO A 165 -0.62 2.15 18.63
N SER A 166 -0.64 3.46 18.87
CA SER A 166 0.48 4.11 19.53
C SER A 166 0.55 3.67 21.00
N LEU A 167 1.66 3.03 21.37
CA LEU A 167 1.93 2.62 22.75
C LEU A 167 2.16 3.83 23.69
N ASN A 168 2.31 5.04 23.14
CA ASN A 168 2.46 6.28 23.89
C ASN A 168 1.14 7.09 23.97
N ALA A 169 0.02 6.56 23.49
CA ALA A 169 -1.25 7.29 23.48
C ALA A 169 -1.80 7.55 24.90
N SER A 170 -1.63 6.61 25.82
CA SER A 170 -2.10 6.71 27.22
C SER A 170 -1.23 5.85 28.15
N SER A 171 -1.35 6.05 29.47
CA SER A 171 -0.61 5.28 30.48
C SER A 171 -0.96 3.79 30.51
N ASN A 172 -2.10 3.39 29.95
CA ASN A 172 -2.54 2.00 29.85
C ASN A 172 -2.51 1.45 28.41
N ALA A 173 -1.91 2.17 27.45
CA ALA A 173 -1.93 1.82 26.03
C ALA A 173 -1.35 0.42 25.79
N VAL A 174 -0.16 0.10 26.35
CA VAL A 174 0.47 -1.23 26.20
C VAL A 174 -0.45 -2.35 26.69
N SER A 175 -0.99 -2.23 27.91
CA SER A 175 -1.90 -3.22 28.49
C SER A 175 -3.19 -3.39 27.68
N LYS A 176 -3.77 -2.28 27.22
CA LYS A 176 -4.98 -2.31 26.39
C LYS A 176 -4.70 -3.00 25.05
N THR A 177 -3.64 -2.58 24.35
CA THR A 177 -3.23 -3.16 23.07
C THR A 177 -2.90 -4.65 23.20
N TRP A 178 -2.25 -5.06 24.28
CA TRP A 178 -1.99 -6.47 24.58
C TRP A 178 -3.30 -7.27 24.74
N GLY A 179 -4.28 -6.72 25.47
CA GLY A 179 -5.60 -7.34 25.63
C GLY A 179 -6.38 -7.44 24.31
N ASP A 180 -6.41 -6.34 23.54
CA ASP A 180 -7.07 -6.28 22.23
C ASP A 180 -6.47 -7.31 21.25
N PHE A 181 -5.14 -7.39 21.17
CA PHE A 181 -4.48 -8.38 20.31
C PHE A 181 -4.53 -9.81 20.84
N GLY A 182 -4.62 -9.99 22.17
CA GLY A 182 -4.91 -11.28 22.78
C GLY A 182 -6.29 -11.82 22.38
N LEU A 183 -7.31 -10.95 22.33
CA LEU A 183 -8.64 -11.29 21.82
C LEU A 183 -8.57 -11.73 20.35
N LEU A 184 -7.89 -10.98 19.49
CA LEU A 184 -7.74 -11.34 18.07
C LEU A 184 -7.01 -12.67 17.89
N GLY A 185 -5.96 -12.93 18.67
CA GLY A 185 -5.26 -14.22 18.66
C GLY A 185 -6.15 -15.40 19.07
N GLN A 186 -7.04 -15.20 20.04
CA GLN A 186 -8.03 -16.22 20.42
C GLN A 186 -9.08 -16.45 19.32
N LEU A 187 -9.53 -15.39 18.64
CA LEU A 187 -10.43 -15.51 17.50
C LEU A 187 -9.78 -16.29 16.35
N ALA A 188 -8.50 -15.98 16.04
CA ALA A 188 -7.72 -16.72 15.06
C ALA A 188 -7.67 -18.23 15.38
N LEU A 189 -7.38 -18.59 16.65
CA LEU A 189 -7.38 -19.98 17.11
C LEU A 189 -8.74 -20.66 16.96
N GLN A 190 -9.83 -19.95 17.27
CA GLN A 190 -11.19 -20.48 17.15
C GLN A 190 -11.63 -20.65 15.69
N SER A 191 -11.17 -19.78 14.79
CA SER A 191 -11.46 -19.86 13.35
C SER A 191 -10.65 -20.94 12.63
N ASP A 192 -9.51 -21.36 13.17
CA ASP A 192 -8.57 -22.29 12.51
C ASP A 192 -8.88 -23.76 12.79
N ALA A 193 -10.16 -24.16 12.68
CA ALA A 193 -10.62 -25.52 12.96
C ALA A 193 -9.95 -26.59 12.05
N GLU A 194 -9.54 -26.20 10.85
CA GLU A 194 -8.85 -27.06 9.87
C GLU A 194 -7.32 -26.92 9.94
N HIS A 195 -6.79 -26.14 10.88
CA HIS A 195 -5.36 -25.90 11.05
C HIS A 195 -4.65 -25.43 9.78
N HIS A 196 -5.30 -24.58 8.98
CA HIS A 196 -4.72 -24.03 7.75
C HIS A 196 -3.85 -22.80 8.03
N LEU A 197 -4.12 -22.02 9.09
CA LEU A 197 -3.36 -20.80 9.38
C LEU A 197 -1.89 -21.09 9.70
N GLN A 198 -1.57 -22.21 10.34
CA GLN A 198 -0.17 -22.61 10.55
C GLN A 198 0.59 -22.86 9.23
N HIS A 199 -0.11 -23.16 8.13
CA HIS A 199 0.54 -23.41 6.84
C HIS A 199 0.80 -22.15 6.03
N MET A 200 0.34 -20.99 6.48
CA MET A 200 0.55 -19.68 5.85
C MET A 200 1.92 -19.07 6.18
N SER A 201 2.97 -19.89 6.22
CA SER A 201 4.35 -19.45 6.53
C SER A 201 5.14 -19.12 5.26
N THR A 202 6.06 -18.16 5.35
CA THR A 202 6.88 -17.68 4.22
C THR A 202 7.62 -18.80 3.51
N ASP A 203 8.09 -19.82 4.22
CA ASP A 203 8.80 -20.94 3.60
C ASP A 203 7.87 -21.90 2.84
N ASN A 204 6.60 -22.02 3.23
CA ASN A 204 5.61 -22.71 2.40
C ASN A 204 5.31 -21.89 1.14
N ILE A 205 5.12 -20.58 1.29
CA ILE A 205 4.93 -19.69 0.14
C ILE A 205 6.13 -19.75 -0.83
N ALA A 206 7.37 -19.88 -0.31
CA ALA A 206 8.55 -20.09 -1.15
C ALA A 206 8.50 -21.42 -1.94
N ARG A 207 7.92 -22.49 -1.36
CA ARG A 207 7.67 -23.75 -2.08
C ARG A 207 6.59 -23.58 -3.14
N ASP A 208 5.56 -22.81 -2.84
CA ASP A 208 4.49 -22.50 -3.80
C ASP A 208 5.03 -21.68 -4.98
N MET A 209 5.95 -20.74 -4.75
CA MET A 209 6.64 -20.01 -5.82
C MET A 209 7.40 -20.94 -6.77
N LEU A 210 8.05 -22.00 -6.23
CA LEU A 210 8.72 -23.00 -7.05
C LEU A 210 7.70 -23.81 -7.88
N GLN A 211 6.60 -24.25 -7.27
CA GLN A 211 5.54 -24.98 -7.96
C GLN A 211 4.90 -24.13 -9.06
N ILE A 212 4.60 -22.86 -8.80
CA ILE A 212 4.08 -21.92 -9.80
C ILE A 212 5.08 -21.81 -10.96
N THR A 213 6.37 -21.60 -10.67
CA THR A 213 7.42 -21.51 -11.69
C THR A 213 7.45 -22.76 -12.59
N GLN A 214 7.37 -23.95 -11.98
CA GLN A 214 7.33 -25.23 -12.69
C GLN A 214 6.05 -25.42 -13.51
N ALA A 215 4.90 -24.97 -13.01
CA ALA A 215 3.63 -25.01 -13.72
C ALA A 215 3.61 -24.10 -14.96
N PHE A 216 4.44 -23.04 -14.97
CA PHE A 216 4.72 -22.25 -16.17
C PHE A 216 5.74 -22.91 -17.13
N GLY A 217 6.31 -24.07 -16.76
CA GLY A 217 7.29 -24.81 -17.55
C GLY A 217 8.74 -24.33 -17.37
N PHE A 218 9.05 -23.61 -16.30
CA PHE A 218 10.40 -23.11 -16.01
C PHE A 218 11.01 -23.82 -14.79
N GLU A 219 12.32 -24.07 -14.82
CA GLU A 219 13.03 -24.69 -13.70
C GLU A 219 13.54 -23.69 -12.67
N LYS A 220 13.74 -22.43 -13.07
CA LYS A 220 14.33 -21.38 -12.24
C LYS A 220 13.42 -20.18 -12.16
N LEU A 221 13.30 -19.62 -10.97
CA LEU A 221 12.45 -18.50 -10.63
C LEU A 221 13.02 -17.18 -11.17
N GLN A 222 12.18 -16.40 -11.85
CA GLN A 222 12.38 -14.95 -12.01
C GLN A 222 11.48 -14.25 -10.99
N TYR A 223 12.03 -13.40 -10.13
CA TYR A 223 11.28 -12.80 -9.03
C TYR A 223 11.66 -11.34 -8.78
N TRP A 224 10.65 -10.55 -8.47
CA TRP A 224 10.77 -9.21 -7.92
C TRP A 224 9.91 -9.11 -6.64
N GLY A 225 10.57 -9.04 -5.50
CA GLY A 225 9.93 -8.87 -4.20
C GLY A 225 10.14 -7.48 -3.63
N ILE A 226 9.05 -6.85 -3.19
CA ILE A 226 9.06 -5.54 -2.53
C ILE A 226 8.82 -5.72 -1.04
N SER A 227 9.52 -4.97 -0.17
CA SER A 227 9.23 -4.93 1.27
C SER A 227 9.29 -6.32 1.91
N TYR A 228 8.24 -6.83 2.58
CA TYR A 228 8.13 -8.24 3.01
C TYR A 228 8.44 -9.26 1.90
N GLY A 229 8.14 -8.93 0.63
CA GLY A 229 8.54 -9.73 -0.52
C GLY A 229 10.06 -9.96 -0.61
N SER A 230 10.87 -9.11 0.03
CA SER A 230 12.31 -9.34 0.21
C SER A 230 12.61 -10.51 1.15
N VAL A 231 11.88 -10.66 2.25
CA VAL A 231 11.97 -11.81 3.16
C VAL A 231 11.63 -13.08 2.40
N LEU A 232 10.51 -13.07 1.66
CA LEU A 232 10.10 -14.19 0.84
C LEU A 232 11.15 -14.57 -0.22
N GLY A 233 11.71 -13.58 -0.93
CA GLY A 233 12.76 -13.80 -1.92
C GLY A 233 14.05 -14.36 -1.32
N ALA A 234 14.49 -13.81 -0.19
CA ALA A 234 15.72 -14.26 0.48
C ALA A 234 15.56 -15.66 1.09
N THR A 235 14.37 -15.99 1.62
CA THR A 235 14.04 -17.34 2.08
C THR A 235 13.99 -18.33 0.92
N PHE A 236 13.39 -17.96 -0.22
CA PHE A 236 13.46 -18.78 -1.44
C PHE A 236 14.91 -19.05 -1.85
N ALA A 237 15.75 -18.01 -1.92
CA ALA A 237 17.16 -18.15 -2.31
C ALA A 237 17.98 -19.01 -1.34
N THR A 238 17.59 -19.03 -0.07
CA THR A 238 18.19 -19.88 0.98
C THR A 238 17.80 -21.33 0.81
N LEU A 239 16.50 -21.61 0.58
CA LEU A 239 15.97 -22.97 0.49
C LEU A 239 16.25 -23.64 -0.88
N PHE A 240 16.25 -22.85 -1.95
CA PHE A 240 16.37 -23.31 -3.34
C PHE A 240 17.41 -22.52 -4.13
N PRO A 241 18.68 -22.47 -3.69
CA PRO A 241 19.71 -21.64 -4.33
C PRO A 241 19.96 -21.99 -5.80
N ASP A 242 19.79 -23.26 -6.19
CA ASP A 242 19.94 -23.74 -7.56
C ASP A 242 18.76 -23.36 -8.46
N LYS A 243 17.60 -23.02 -7.87
CA LYS A 243 16.37 -22.60 -8.56
C LYS A 243 16.28 -21.09 -8.77
N VAL A 244 17.32 -20.32 -8.45
CA VAL A 244 17.34 -18.87 -8.69
C VAL A 244 17.68 -18.56 -10.16
N GLY A 245 16.76 -17.92 -10.88
CA GLY A 245 16.91 -17.51 -12.29
C GLY A 245 17.29 -16.03 -12.43
N ARG A 246 16.51 -15.13 -11.83
CA ARG A 246 16.80 -13.71 -11.54
C ARG A 246 15.99 -13.37 -10.31
N LEU A 247 16.62 -12.79 -9.31
CA LEU A 247 15.95 -12.49 -8.06
C LEU A 247 16.36 -11.10 -7.61
N MET A 248 15.42 -10.19 -7.75
CA MET A 248 15.53 -8.80 -7.31
C MET A 248 14.67 -8.59 -6.08
N ILE A 249 15.25 -8.01 -5.04
CA ILE A 249 14.53 -7.62 -3.82
C ILE A 249 14.76 -6.14 -3.53
N ASP A 250 13.70 -5.38 -3.31
CA ASP A 250 13.70 -3.92 -3.22
C ASP A 250 12.95 -3.44 -1.97
N GLY A 251 13.59 -2.57 -1.20
CA GLY A 251 13.20 -2.29 0.18
C GLY A 251 13.43 -3.52 1.05
N VAL A 252 14.70 -3.89 1.24
CA VAL A 252 15.11 -5.17 1.85
C VAL A 252 15.04 -5.11 3.37
N GLU A 253 14.19 -5.95 3.96
CA GLU A 253 14.12 -6.12 5.42
C GLU A 253 15.43 -6.68 6.00
N ASP A 254 15.73 -6.33 7.26
CA ASP A 254 16.79 -7.02 8.00
C ASP A 254 16.29 -8.40 8.43
N MET A 255 16.85 -9.43 7.80
CA MET A 255 16.42 -10.82 7.94
C MET A 255 16.53 -11.34 9.38
N ASP A 256 17.56 -10.94 10.13
CA ASP A 256 17.71 -11.40 11.52
C ASP A 256 16.68 -10.68 12.40
N SER A 257 16.46 -9.39 12.17
CA SER A 257 15.42 -8.62 12.85
C SER A 257 14.03 -9.20 12.62
N TYR A 258 13.69 -9.55 11.36
CA TYR A 258 12.43 -10.20 11.01
C TYR A 258 12.27 -11.52 11.78
N TYR A 259 13.18 -12.48 11.60
CA TYR A 259 13.04 -13.82 12.17
C TYR A 259 13.23 -13.90 13.70
N SER A 260 13.83 -12.89 14.32
CA SER A 260 13.96 -12.78 15.79
C SER A 260 12.83 -12.00 16.46
N SER A 261 11.82 -11.53 15.70
CA SER A 261 10.73 -10.67 16.20
C SER A 261 11.23 -9.34 16.79
N ASN A 262 12.38 -8.83 16.32
CA ASN A 262 12.99 -7.58 16.79
C ASN A 262 13.09 -6.55 15.67
N GLN A 263 12.14 -5.62 15.64
CA GLN A 263 11.99 -4.61 14.60
C GLN A 263 12.80 -3.33 14.84
N THR A 264 13.77 -3.32 15.78
CA THR A 264 14.56 -2.11 16.06
C THR A 264 15.35 -1.64 14.84
N ALA A 265 15.83 -2.56 13.99
CA ALA A 265 16.58 -2.23 12.79
C ALA A 265 15.75 -1.49 11.72
N MET A 266 14.43 -1.67 11.70
CA MET A 266 13.51 -0.92 10.81
C MET A 266 13.51 0.57 11.14
N MET A 267 13.72 0.93 12.40
CA MET A 267 13.48 2.30 12.89
C MET A 267 14.63 3.27 12.61
N VAL A 268 15.80 2.79 12.17
CA VAL A 268 17.04 3.59 12.12
C VAL A 268 16.98 4.74 11.12
N ASP A 269 16.21 4.60 10.05
CA ASP A 269 16.07 5.61 8.99
C ASP A 269 14.79 6.48 9.15
N VAL A 270 13.93 6.18 10.13
CA VAL A 270 12.64 6.87 10.33
C VAL A 270 12.85 8.33 10.71
N ASN A 271 13.76 8.61 11.66
CA ASN A 271 14.03 9.98 12.09
C ASN A 271 14.60 10.81 10.93
N GLY A 272 15.56 10.26 10.17
CA GLY A 272 16.12 10.94 9.00
C GLY A 272 15.07 11.18 7.90
N SER A 273 14.10 10.28 7.74
CA SER A 273 12.97 10.48 6.82
C SER A 273 12.06 11.65 7.25
N LEU A 274 11.83 11.82 8.55
CA LEU A 274 11.09 12.96 9.09
C LEU A 274 11.91 14.26 8.99
N GLU A 275 13.22 14.22 9.23
CA GLU A 275 14.12 15.37 9.04
C GLU A 275 14.07 15.86 7.58
N ALA A 276 14.00 14.94 6.61
CA ALA A 276 13.84 15.30 5.20
C ALA A 276 12.51 16.02 4.89
N PHE A 277 11.44 15.78 5.65
CA PHE A 277 10.21 16.58 5.56
C PHE A 277 10.46 18.02 6.03
N PHE A 278 11.15 18.20 7.16
CA PHE A 278 11.47 19.52 7.70
C PHE A 278 12.37 20.32 6.75
N ASP A 279 13.47 19.71 6.30
CA ASP A 279 14.40 20.33 5.35
C ASP A 279 13.74 20.62 4.01
N GLY A 280 12.95 19.67 3.51
CA GLY A 280 12.19 19.83 2.27
C GLY A 280 11.20 20.99 2.35
N CYS A 281 10.41 21.05 3.42
CA CYS A 281 9.42 22.09 3.64
C CYS A 281 10.05 23.48 3.82
N ASN A 282 11.15 23.57 4.58
CA ASN A 282 11.90 24.82 4.75
C ASN A 282 12.46 25.31 3.41
N LYS A 283 13.12 24.44 2.66
CA LYS A 283 13.71 24.76 1.35
C LYS A 283 12.64 25.17 0.33
N ALA A 284 11.46 24.57 0.39
CA ALA A 284 10.35 24.87 -0.51
C ALA A 284 9.75 26.27 -0.28
N GLY A 285 9.86 26.80 0.94
CA GLY A 285 9.33 28.10 1.30
C GLY A 285 7.80 28.10 1.51
N PRO A 286 7.24 29.24 1.97
CA PRO A 286 5.82 29.34 2.33
C PRO A 286 4.87 29.23 1.14
N ASP A 287 5.34 29.52 -0.08
CA ASP A 287 4.53 29.45 -1.30
C ASP A 287 4.24 28.00 -1.73
N ILE A 288 5.09 27.05 -1.33
CA ILE A 288 4.99 25.63 -1.72
C ILE A 288 4.66 24.74 -0.52
N CYS A 289 5.20 25.03 0.68
CA CYS A 289 4.91 24.28 1.89
C CYS A 289 3.98 25.07 2.84
N PRO A 290 2.69 24.71 2.98
CA PRO A 290 1.77 25.42 3.87
C PRO A 290 2.12 25.31 5.35
N PHE A 291 2.91 24.30 5.75
CA PHE A 291 3.36 24.13 7.13
C PHE A 291 4.67 24.86 7.45
N TYR A 292 5.19 25.65 6.51
CA TYR A 292 6.49 26.34 6.57
C TYR A 292 6.78 27.07 7.89
N ALA A 293 8.07 27.07 8.24
CA ALA A 293 8.70 27.97 9.20
C ALA A 293 10.13 28.33 8.72
N PRO A 294 10.74 29.43 9.22
CA PRO A 294 12.04 29.94 8.80
C PRO A 294 13.22 28.95 8.86
N SER A 295 13.15 27.92 9.70
CA SER A 295 14.16 26.86 9.79
C SER A 295 13.55 25.47 9.96
N SER A 296 14.28 24.42 9.60
CA SER A 296 13.85 23.03 9.83
C SER A 296 13.57 22.74 11.31
N SER A 297 14.35 23.32 12.24
CA SER A 297 14.14 23.19 13.69
C SER A 297 12.80 23.79 14.11
N GLU A 298 12.45 24.97 13.60
CA GLU A 298 11.16 25.61 13.91
C GLU A 298 9.98 24.81 13.34
N ILE A 299 10.15 24.13 12.20
CA ILE A 299 9.12 23.21 11.66
C ILE A 299 8.95 22.00 12.58
N ALA A 300 10.06 21.43 13.07
CA ALA A 300 10.04 20.32 14.01
C ALA A 300 9.35 20.71 15.33
N GLU A 301 9.74 21.84 15.93
CA GLU A 301 9.14 22.37 17.16
C GLU A 301 7.64 22.65 17.00
N LYS A 302 7.24 23.19 15.84
CA LYS A 302 5.83 23.41 15.49
C LYS A 302 5.05 22.10 15.40
N LEU A 303 5.66 21.05 14.82
CA LEU A 303 5.05 19.71 14.76
C LEU A 303 4.92 19.09 16.17
N ASP A 304 5.93 19.24 17.01
CA ASP A 304 5.92 18.72 18.39
C ASP A 304 4.86 19.41 19.26
N ALA A 305 4.76 20.74 19.13
CA ALA A 305 3.72 21.52 19.80
C ALA A 305 2.31 21.12 19.33
N LEU A 306 2.12 20.97 18.02
CA LEU A 306 0.84 20.52 17.45
C LEU A 306 0.49 19.10 17.91
N THR A 307 1.46 18.19 17.91
CA THR A 307 1.28 16.80 18.36
C THR A 307 0.89 16.75 19.84
N SER A 308 1.53 17.57 20.67
CA SER A 308 1.21 17.69 22.09
C SER A 308 -0.20 18.27 22.30
N SER A 309 -0.59 19.28 21.52
CA SER A 309 -1.94 19.84 21.56
C SER A 309 -3.01 18.82 21.20
N ILE A 310 -2.80 18.01 20.15
CA ILE A 310 -3.75 16.98 19.73
C ILE A 310 -3.84 15.82 20.72
N LYS A 311 -2.76 15.54 21.47
CA LYS A 311 -2.79 14.56 22.55
C LYS A 311 -3.75 14.96 23.67
N GLU A 312 -3.79 16.23 24.02
CA GLU A 312 -4.67 16.76 25.07
C GLU A 312 -6.07 17.13 24.55
N GLN A 313 -6.17 17.57 23.30
CA GLN A 313 -7.40 18.04 22.67
C GLN A 313 -7.57 17.42 21.26
N PRO A 314 -8.02 16.16 21.18
CA PRO A 314 -8.30 15.52 19.91
C PRO A 314 -9.48 16.19 19.20
N LEU A 315 -9.46 16.18 17.86
CA LEU A 315 -10.47 16.88 17.06
C LEU A 315 -11.44 15.90 16.38
N PRO A 316 -12.77 16.10 16.49
CA PRO A 316 -13.74 15.30 15.76
C PRO A 316 -13.75 15.69 14.27
N VAL A 317 -14.03 14.71 13.41
CA VAL A 317 -14.24 14.91 11.97
C VAL A 317 -15.58 14.31 11.59
N VAL A 318 -16.40 15.13 10.94
CA VAL A 318 -17.69 14.73 10.36
C VAL A 318 -17.60 14.99 8.85
N ALA A 319 -17.35 13.96 8.06
CA ALA A 319 -17.39 14.00 6.59
C ALA A 319 -18.60 13.20 6.05
N PRO A 320 -19.05 13.42 4.79
CA PRO A 320 -20.29 12.81 4.28
C PRO A 320 -20.40 11.29 4.47
N ASP A 321 -19.32 10.56 4.20
CA ASP A 321 -19.32 9.09 4.16
C ASP A 321 -18.43 8.46 5.26
N SER A 322 -17.69 9.27 6.02
CA SER A 322 -16.81 8.83 7.11
C SER A 322 -16.76 9.85 8.25
N HIS A 323 -16.64 9.35 9.48
CA HIS A 323 -16.62 10.15 10.71
C HIS A 323 -15.60 9.53 11.67
N GLY A 324 -14.89 10.36 12.40
CA GLY A 324 -13.87 9.87 13.32
C GLY A 324 -13.26 10.97 14.16
N ILE A 325 -12.12 10.65 14.77
CA ILE A 325 -11.37 11.54 15.64
C ILE A 325 -9.93 11.54 15.16
N VAL A 326 -9.37 12.74 14.99
CA VAL A 326 -7.93 12.93 14.85
C VAL A 326 -7.37 13.10 16.25
N ASP A 327 -6.91 12.00 16.81
CA ASP A 327 -6.19 11.93 18.10
C ASP A 327 -4.67 11.79 17.89
N PHE A 328 -3.93 11.68 18.99
CA PHE A 328 -2.48 11.49 18.96
C PHE A 328 -2.05 10.29 18.13
N GLY A 329 -2.70 9.13 18.31
CA GLY A 329 -2.36 7.91 17.59
C GLY A 329 -2.62 8.05 16.09
N PHE A 330 -3.75 8.67 15.72
CA PHE A 330 -4.10 8.95 14.33
C PHE A 330 -3.08 9.88 13.67
N LEU A 331 -2.77 11.01 14.31
CA LEU A 331 -1.79 11.98 13.79
C LEU A 331 -0.41 11.33 13.59
N ARG A 332 0.07 10.54 14.56
CA ARG A 332 1.34 9.82 14.43
C ARG A 332 1.33 8.83 13.27
N ASN A 333 0.23 8.10 13.08
CA ASN A 333 0.10 7.19 11.92
C ASN A 333 0.09 7.95 10.59
N VAL A 334 -0.63 9.08 10.47
CA VAL A 334 -0.62 9.88 9.23
C VAL A 334 0.78 10.37 8.89
N ILE A 335 1.52 10.88 9.89
CA ILE A 335 2.91 11.32 9.69
C ILE A 335 3.74 10.13 9.22
N PHE A 336 3.69 8.99 9.94
CA PHE A 336 4.46 7.80 9.61
C PHE A 336 4.15 7.26 8.21
N GLN A 337 2.87 7.17 7.81
CA GLN A 337 2.47 6.74 6.46
C GLN A 337 2.94 7.72 5.38
N SER A 338 2.95 9.02 5.66
CA SER A 338 3.49 10.02 4.72
C SER A 338 5.00 9.84 4.49
N LEU A 339 5.74 9.31 5.48
CA LEU A 339 7.16 8.96 5.31
C LEU A 339 7.36 7.80 4.34
N PHE A 340 6.40 6.87 4.22
CA PHE A 340 6.49 5.74 3.27
C PHE A 340 6.41 6.22 1.82
N ALA A 341 5.63 7.26 1.55
CA ALA A 341 5.32 7.72 0.19
C ALA A 341 5.50 9.23 0.02
N PRO A 342 6.68 9.81 0.31
CA PRO A 342 6.84 11.26 0.45
C PRO A 342 6.63 12.04 -0.86
N TYR A 343 6.85 11.39 -2.01
CA TYR A 343 6.65 11.96 -3.33
C TYR A 343 5.21 11.80 -3.86
N ASP A 344 4.34 11.11 -3.14
CA ASP A 344 2.97 10.87 -3.59
C ASP A 344 2.13 12.16 -3.43
N PRO A 345 1.43 12.61 -4.47
CA PRO A 345 0.65 13.85 -4.40
C PRO A 345 -0.64 13.71 -3.59
N ALA A 346 -1.12 12.50 -3.31
CA ALA A 346 -2.32 12.27 -2.51
C ALA A 346 -1.99 12.13 -1.02
N VAL A 347 -0.89 11.44 -0.66
CA VAL A 347 -0.58 11.09 0.75
C VAL A 347 0.82 11.49 1.22
N GLY A 348 1.66 12.04 0.34
CA GLY A 348 3.05 12.38 0.63
C GLY A 348 3.23 13.73 1.31
N PHE A 349 4.46 14.27 1.24
CA PHE A 349 4.88 15.44 2.04
C PHE A 349 4.10 16.72 1.76
N VAL A 350 3.67 16.94 0.52
CA VAL A 350 2.83 18.10 0.16
C VAL A 350 1.48 18.02 0.87
N SER A 351 0.80 16.86 0.80
CA SER A 351 -0.48 16.62 1.47
C SER A 351 -0.34 16.64 2.99
N LEU A 352 0.75 16.09 3.52
CA LEU A 352 1.05 16.16 4.95
C LEU A 352 1.20 17.62 5.41
N ALA A 353 1.97 18.44 4.68
CA ALA A 353 2.14 19.86 5.02
C ALA A 353 0.81 20.62 4.96
N GLN A 354 -0.03 20.37 3.96
CA GLN A 354 -1.38 20.94 3.88
C GLN A 354 -2.24 20.51 5.07
N GLY A 355 -2.23 19.23 5.40
CA GLY A 355 -2.99 18.67 6.51
C GLY A 355 -2.55 19.22 7.87
N LEU A 356 -1.25 19.28 8.14
CA LEU A 356 -0.70 19.83 9.38
C LEU A 356 -1.01 21.33 9.52
N ALA A 357 -0.95 22.09 8.43
CA ALA A 357 -1.32 23.51 8.45
C ALA A 357 -2.82 23.71 8.70
N ALA A 358 -3.69 22.90 8.09
CA ALA A 358 -5.12 22.92 8.35
C ALA A 358 -5.43 22.53 9.81
N LEU A 359 -4.77 21.50 10.32
CA LEU A 359 -4.92 21.01 11.68
C LEU A 359 -4.52 22.07 12.71
N ALA A 360 -3.42 22.78 12.48
CA ALA A 360 -3.00 23.90 13.33
C ALA A 360 -4.04 25.04 13.39
N ASN A 361 -4.94 25.12 12.41
CA ASN A 361 -6.07 26.06 12.37
C ASN A 361 -7.40 25.41 12.83
N GLY A 362 -7.35 24.24 13.46
CA GLY A 362 -8.53 23.53 13.98
C GLY A 362 -9.31 22.71 12.95
N ASN A 363 -8.80 22.56 11.72
CA ASN A 363 -9.42 21.76 10.67
C ASN A 363 -8.71 20.41 10.49
N ALA A 364 -9.30 19.35 11.07
CA ALA A 364 -8.77 18.00 11.00
C ALA A 364 -9.16 17.22 9.72
N THR A 365 -10.09 17.74 8.91
CA THR A 365 -10.68 16.99 7.77
C THR A 365 -9.65 16.62 6.70
N VAL A 366 -8.66 17.50 6.45
CA VAL A 366 -7.62 17.23 5.43
C VAL A 366 -6.76 16.04 5.83
N LEU A 367 -6.21 16.04 7.06
CA LEU A 367 -5.42 14.91 7.57
C LEU A 367 -6.23 13.62 7.67
N TYR A 368 -7.49 13.73 8.09
CA TYR A 368 -8.37 12.59 8.21
C TYR A 368 -8.60 11.88 6.87
N GLY A 369 -8.65 12.65 5.77
CA GLY A 369 -8.78 12.12 4.41
C GLY A 369 -7.51 11.51 3.81
N LEU A 370 -6.34 11.63 4.46
CA LEU A 370 -5.08 11.07 3.95
C LEU A 370 -4.95 9.55 4.19
N ILE A 371 -5.71 9.01 5.14
CA ILE A 371 -5.80 7.57 5.37
C ILE A 371 -7.18 7.10 4.91
N PRO A 372 -7.27 6.05 4.08
CA PRO A 372 -8.51 5.34 3.82
C PRO A 372 -9.22 4.94 5.13
N VAL A 373 -10.36 5.57 5.41
CA VAL A 373 -11.26 5.16 6.49
C VAL A 373 -12.48 4.51 5.85
N PRO A 374 -12.91 3.32 6.31
CA PRO A 374 -14.09 2.65 5.77
C PRO A 374 -15.32 3.56 5.83
N SER A 375 -16.13 3.53 4.77
CA SER A 375 -17.41 4.23 4.78
C SER A 375 -18.40 3.54 5.73
N PHE A 376 -19.34 4.30 6.27
CA PHE A 376 -20.44 3.75 7.08
C PHE A 376 -21.52 3.06 6.24
N GLU A 377 -21.27 2.78 4.96
CA GLU A 377 -22.24 2.11 4.10
C GLU A 377 -22.39 0.63 4.48
N CYS A 378 -23.62 0.25 4.81
CA CYS A 378 -24.03 -1.14 4.92
C CYS A 378 -24.11 -1.73 3.51
N GLN A 379 -23.12 -2.52 3.12
CA GLN A 379 -23.20 -3.27 1.88
C GLN A 379 -24.35 -4.28 1.98
N THR A 380 -25.35 -4.14 1.09
CA THR A 380 -26.52 -5.02 1.01
C THR A 380 -26.18 -6.40 0.44
N SER A 381 -24.95 -6.61 0.00
CA SER A 381 -24.42 -7.89 -0.46
C SER A 381 -23.00 -8.06 0.08
N PRO A 382 -22.65 -9.23 0.64
CA PRO A 382 -21.29 -9.49 1.06
C PRO A 382 -20.36 -9.32 -0.15
N PRO A 383 -19.21 -8.64 -0.01
CA PRO A 383 -18.28 -8.50 -1.11
C PRO A 383 -17.82 -9.90 -1.55
N PRO A 384 -17.51 -10.12 -2.84
CA PRO A 384 -17.14 -11.45 -3.35
C PRO A 384 -15.83 -12.00 -2.75
N PHE A 385 -15.09 -11.18 -2.01
CA PHE A 385 -13.91 -11.48 -1.22
C PHE A 385 -13.88 -10.51 -0.03
N HIS A 386 -13.23 -10.89 1.07
CA HIS A 386 -13.04 -10.01 2.22
C HIS A 386 -11.63 -9.41 2.20
N LEU A 387 -11.53 -8.10 2.46
CA LEU A 387 -10.26 -7.45 2.72
C LEU A 387 -9.73 -7.99 4.05
N ASN A 388 -8.70 -8.84 3.98
CA ASN A 388 -8.13 -9.54 5.13
C ASN A 388 -6.65 -9.17 5.33
N ASN A 389 -6.27 -7.93 4.96
CA ASN A 389 -4.90 -7.45 5.05
C ASN A 389 -4.35 -7.58 6.47
N PHE A 390 -5.13 -7.14 7.46
CA PHE A 390 -4.73 -7.23 8.87
C PHE A 390 -4.56 -8.69 9.32
N GLU A 391 -5.53 -9.56 9.03
CA GLU A 391 -5.43 -10.98 9.42
C GLU A 391 -4.24 -11.66 8.71
N SER A 392 -4.05 -11.39 7.42
CA SER A 392 -2.93 -11.92 6.63
C SER A 392 -1.58 -11.42 7.17
N TYR A 393 -1.48 -10.12 7.46
CA TYR A 393 -0.30 -9.52 8.07
C TYR A 393 0.02 -10.21 9.40
N THR A 394 -0.98 -10.29 10.29
CA THR A 394 -0.84 -10.91 11.61
C THR A 394 -0.43 -12.37 11.51
N THR A 395 -1.09 -13.16 10.66
CA THR A 395 -0.81 -14.58 10.50
C THR A 395 0.60 -14.84 9.99
N ILE A 396 1.06 -14.07 9.01
CA ILE A 396 2.38 -14.28 8.39
C ILE A 396 3.48 -13.67 9.24
N ALA A 397 3.39 -12.36 9.53
CA ALA A 397 4.45 -11.62 10.23
C ALA A 397 4.67 -12.12 11.67
N CYS A 398 3.64 -12.63 12.35
CA CYS A 398 3.78 -13.24 13.67
C CYS A 398 3.99 -14.75 13.63
N GLY A 399 3.48 -15.44 12.59
CA GLY A 399 3.61 -16.89 12.46
C GLY A 399 4.99 -17.35 11.99
N ASP A 400 5.72 -16.52 11.23
CA ASP A 400 7.06 -16.82 10.73
C ASP A 400 8.17 -16.82 11.80
N PRO A 401 8.38 -15.72 12.55
CA PRO A 401 9.56 -15.59 13.40
C PRO A 401 9.45 -16.41 14.69
N VAL A 402 10.43 -16.27 15.59
CA VAL A 402 10.35 -16.87 16.93
C VAL A 402 9.11 -16.33 17.67
N PRO A 403 8.32 -17.21 18.35
CA PRO A 403 7.12 -16.77 19.04
C PRO A 403 7.41 -15.71 20.10
N VAL A 404 6.59 -14.66 20.16
CA VAL A 404 6.67 -13.65 21.21
C VAL A 404 5.87 -14.14 22.42
N THR A 405 6.56 -14.39 23.53
CA THR A 405 5.95 -14.86 24.80
C THR A 405 6.07 -13.82 25.91
N ASP A 406 6.35 -12.58 25.54
CA ASP A 406 6.60 -11.49 26.47
C ASP A 406 5.36 -11.17 27.32
N THR A 407 5.61 -10.84 28.58
CA THR A 407 4.63 -10.20 29.46
C THR A 407 4.42 -8.74 29.08
N VAL A 408 3.34 -8.12 29.56
CA VAL A 408 3.07 -6.68 29.36
C VAL A 408 4.27 -5.81 29.78
N ALA A 409 4.90 -6.12 30.92
CA ALA A 409 6.06 -5.38 31.42
C ALA A 409 7.28 -5.50 30.48
N GLN A 410 7.51 -6.69 29.91
CA GLN A 410 8.61 -6.90 28.94
C GLN A 410 8.33 -6.19 27.61
N LEU A 411 7.08 -6.13 27.17
CA LEU A 411 6.68 -5.37 25.98
C LEU A 411 6.87 -3.86 26.17
N GLU A 412 6.53 -3.35 27.35
CA GLU A 412 6.78 -1.97 27.72
C GLU A 412 8.29 -1.67 27.77
N GLU A 413 9.09 -2.54 28.38
CA GLU A 413 10.55 -2.41 28.39
C GLU A 413 11.15 -2.44 26.97
N TYR A 414 10.67 -3.35 26.11
CA TYR A 414 11.08 -3.41 24.71
C TYR A 414 10.80 -2.08 23.99
N TRP A 415 9.59 -1.56 24.13
CA TRP A 415 9.21 -0.27 23.53
C TRP A 415 10.08 0.87 24.05
N LEU A 416 10.26 1.00 25.37
CA LEU A 416 11.07 2.06 25.98
C LEU A 416 12.55 1.98 25.55
N ASN A 417 13.07 0.79 25.33
CA ASN A 417 14.41 0.61 24.77
C ASN A 417 14.48 1.00 23.30
N ALA A 418 13.48 0.60 22.49
CA ALA A 418 13.38 0.99 21.08
C ALA A 418 13.20 2.51 20.90
N ALA A 419 12.54 3.20 21.85
CA ALA A 419 12.37 4.65 21.84
C ALA A 419 13.69 5.45 21.90
N LYS A 420 14.79 4.80 22.31
CA LYS A 420 16.16 5.38 22.24
C LYS A 420 16.71 5.43 20.81
N VAL A 421 16.10 4.69 19.88
CA VAL A 421 16.48 4.64 18.45
C VAL A 421 15.60 5.57 17.63
N SER A 422 14.29 5.54 17.82
CA SER A 422 13.36 6.41 17.11
C SER A 422 12.20 6.88 17.96
N GLN A 423 11.76 8.11 17.72
CA GLN A 423 10.54 8.66 18.31
C GLN A 423 9.24 7.99 17.81
N PHE A 424 9.32 7.14 16.78
CA PHE A 424 8.20 6.32 16.28
C PHE A 424 8.23 4.87 16.79
N ALA A 425 9.08 4.58 17.78
CA ALA A 425 9.16 3.26 18.37
C ALA A 425 7.83 2.83 19.01
N ASP A 426 6.99 3.77 19.44
CA ASP A 426 5.64 3.51 19.95
C ASP A 426 4.72 2.87 18.90
N LEU A 427 4.82 3.27 17.62
CA LEU A 427 4.07 2.63 16.53
C LEU A 427 4.70 1.29 16.17
N VAL A 428 6.00 1.28 15.88
CA VAL A 428 6.65 0.07 15.34
C VAL A 428 6.68 -1.06 16.37
N SER A 429 6.83 -0.75 17.66
CA SER A 429 6.84 -1.77 18.72
C SER A 429 5.47 -2.39 18.99
N SER A 430 4.38 -1.75 18.55
CA SER A 430 3.04 -2.33 18.64
C SER A 430 2.91 -3.65 17.84
N SER A 431 3.72 -3.84 16.80
CA SER A 431 3.82 -5.11 16.07
C SER A 431 4.28 -6.27 16.96
N ARG A 432 5.19 -6.03 17.90
CA ARG A 432 5.62 -7.04 18.88
C ARG A 432 4.51 -7.36 19.88
N VAL A 433 3.74 -6.35 20.29
CA VAL A 433 2.54 -6.54 21.13
C VAL A 433 1.48 -7.37 20.38
N LEU A 434 1.27 -7.10 19.09
CA LEU A 434 0.40 -7.90 18.21
C LEU A 434 0.84 -9.36 18.19
N CYS A 435 2.12 -9.62 17.94
CA CYS A 435 2.64 -10.98 17.89
C CYS A 435 2.67 -11.68 19.26
N ALA A 436 2.67 -10.94 20.36
CA ALA A 436 2.48 -11.52 21.70
C ALA A 436 1.05 -12.08 21.88
N GLY A 437 0.06 -11.57 21.16
CA GLY A 437 -1.31 -12.10 21.14
C GLY A 437 -1.48 -13.34 20.25
N TYR A 438 -0.70 -13.46 19.17
CA TYR A 438 -0.81 -14.54 18.19
C TYR A 438 -0.15 -15.84 18.67
N LYS A 439 -0.83 -16.99 18.53
CA LYS A 439 -0.39 -18.28 19.10
C LYS A 439 -0.23 -19.43 18.10
N ILE A 440 -0.57 -19.22 16.84
CA ILE A 440 -0.52 -20.27 15.81
C ILE A 440 0.86 -20.28 15.15
N HIS A 441 1.61 -21.37 15.31
CA HIS A 441 2.94 -21.50 14.75
C HIS A 441 3.18 -22.92 14.25
N ARG A 442 3.65 -23.07 13.01
CA ARG A 442 4.00 -24.39 12.47
C ARG A 442 5.31 -24.91 13.06
N PRO A 443 5.34 -26.16 13.57
CA PRO A 443 6.57 -26.83 13.92
C PRO A 443 7.50 -26.99 12.70
N GLY A 444 8.79 -26.71 12.88
CA GLY A 444 9.81 -26.89 11.83
C GLY A 444 9.75 -25.88 10.68
N ARG A 445 9.02 -24.78 10.83
CA ARG A 445 9.09 -23.65 9.88
C ARG A 445 10.49 -23.05 9.84
N PHE A 446 10.83 -22.42 8.72
CA PHE A 446 12.09 -21.70 8.59
C PHE A 446 12.10 -20.45 9.48
N GLN A 447 13.17 -20.26 10.25
CA GLN A 447 13.37 -19.12 11.15
C GLN A 447 14.77 -18.49 10.94
N GLY A 448 15.35 -18.69 9.76
CA GLY A 448 16.75 -18.36 9.51
C GLY A 448 17.74 -19.44 9.98
N PRO A 449 19.05 -19.15 9.88
CA PRO A 449 19.60 -17.93 9.27
C PRO A 449 19.34 -17.90 7.76
N VAL A 450 19.15 -16.69 7.22
CA VAL A 450 19.05 -16.47 5.77
C VAL A 450 20.45 -16.45 5.17
N GLY A 451 20.62 -17.11 4.03
CA GLY A 451 21.87 -17.10 3.26
C GLY A 451 22.12 -18.39 2.50
N ALA A 452 22.98 -18.32 1.49
CA ALA A 452 23.42 -19.47 0.72
C ALA A 452 24.90 -19.33 0.35
N LYS A 453 25.62 -20.46 0.26
CA LYS A 453 27.04 -20.45 -0.16
C LYS A 453 27.20 -19.87 -1.57
N ASN A 454 26.32 -20.25 -2.47
CA ASN A 454 26.21 -19.76 -3.84
C ASN A 454 24.76 -19.91 -4.29
N THR A 455 24.31 -19.04 -5.19
CA THR A 455 23.06 -19.18 -5.94
C THR A 455 23.36 -19.42 -7.42
N SER A 456 22.41 -19.97 -8.18
CA SER A 456 22.54 -20.21 -9.62
C SER A 456 22.96 -18.97 -10.41
N VAL A 457 22.46 -17.81 -9.99
CA VAL A 457 22.91 -16.49 -10.44
C VAL A 457 22.93 -15.54 -9.23
N PRO A 458 23.75 -14.47 -9.27
CA PRO A 458 23.74 -13.49 -8.20
C PRO A 458 22.46 -12.65 -8.15
N LEU A 459 22.08 -12.27 -6.92
CA LEU A 459 20.90 -11.47 -6.60
C LEU A 459 21.16 -9.98 -6.85
N LEU A 460 20.09 -9.24 -7.15
CA LEU A 460 20.09 -7.77 -7.11
C LEU A 460 19.29 -7.30 -5.90
N LEU A 461 19.92 -6.54 -5.01
CA LEU A 461 19.27 -5.95 -3.85
C LEU A 461 19.16 -4.44 -4.06
N VAL A 462 18.05 -3.85 -3.64
CA VAL A 462 17.80 -2.42 -3.81
C VAL A 462 17.41 -1.82 -2.46
N GLY A 463 18.03 -0.69 -2.12
CA GLY A 463 17.71 0.05 -0.90
C GLY A 463 17.79 1.55 -1.15
N ASN A 464 16.88 2.29 -0.54
CA ASN A 464 16.89 3.75 -0.62
C ASN A 464 17.94 4.34 0.36
N THR A 465 18.32 5.60 0.21
CA THR A 465 19.23 6.27 1.16
C THR A 465 18.60 6.46 2.53
N LEU A 466 17.28 6.71 2.56
CA LEU A 466 16.47 6.74 3.78
C LEU A 466 15.15 6.00 3.52
N ASP A 467 14.99 4.80 4.08
CA ASP A 467 13.76 4.02 3.98
C ASP A 467 13.15 3.83 5.38
N PRO A 468 11.99 4.44 5.70
CA PRO A 468 11.42 4.38 7.04
C PRO A 468 10.83 3.02 7.41
N ALA A 469 10.84 2.04 6.51
CA ALA A 469 10.37 0.69 6.77
C ALA A 469 11.47 -0.36 6.63
N THR A 470 12.35 -0.22 5.64
CA THR A 470 13.39 -1.20 5.32
C THR A 470 14.72 -0.53 5.06
N ALA A 471 15.30 -0.03 6.16
CA ALA A 471 16.56 0.70 6.15
C ALA A 471 17.64 0.03 5.29
N ARG A 472 18.45 0.83 4.59
CA ARG A 472 19.46 0.33 3.63
C ARG A 472 20.41 -0.70 4.22
N ALA A 473 20.64 -0.64 5.53
CA ALA A 473 21.43 -1.61 6.27
C ALA A 473 20.94 -3.06 6.04
N GLY A 474 19.63 -3.29 5.92
CA GLY A 474 19.04 -4.59 5.60
C GLY A 474 19.49 -5.15 4.25
N ALA A 475 19.52 -4.31 3.21
CA ALA A 475 20.05 -4.68 1.89
C ALA A 475 21.55 -5.01 1.95
N LEU A 476 22.34 -4.16 2.63
CA LEU A 476 23.79 -4.38 2.79
C LEU A 476 24.10 -5.65 3.57
N LYS A 477 23.32 -5.95 4.61
CA LYS A 477 23.47 -7.16 5.43
C LYS A 477 23.06 -8.41 4.67
N THR A 478 21.89 -8.39 4.02
CA THR A 478 21.40 -9.51 3.21
C THR A 478 22.35 -9.81 2.05
N SER A 479 22.94 -8.80 1.41
CA SER A 479 23.91 -9.01 0.34
C SER A 479 25.15 -9.81 0.80
N LYS A 480 25.61 -9.61 2.05
CA LYS A 480 26.70 -10.39 2.63
C LYS A 480 26.35 -11.88 2.80
N ALA A 481 25.06 -12.21 2.95
CA ALA A 481 24.58 -13.58 3.09
C ALA A 481 24.45 -14.32 1.73
N PHE A 482 24.56 -13.60 0.61
CA PHE A 482 24.49 -14.14 -0.75
C PHE A 482 25.68 -13.68 -1.59
N PRO A 483 26.78 -14.45 -1.61
CA PRO A 483 28.00 -14.11 -2.33
C PRO A 483 27.75 -13.80 -3.82
N GLY A 484 28.40 -12.76 -4.32
CA GLY A 484 28.25 -12.28 -5.70
C GLY A 484 27.04 -11.37 -5.95
N SER A 485 26.11 -11.25 -5.00
CA SER A 485 25.02 -10.27 -5.09
C SER A 485 25.54 -8.83 -5.05
N VAL A 486 24.74 -7.88 -5.56
CA VAL A 486 25.06 -6.45 -5.54
C VAL A 486 23.89 -5.64 -4.98
N VAL A 487 24.23 -4.63 -4.17
CA VAL A 487 23.28 -3.61 -3.70
C VAL A 487 23.32 -2.40 -4.63
N LEU A 488 22.17 -2.06 -5.20
CA LEU A 488 21.90 -0.79 -5.86
C LEU A 488 21.28 0.16 -4.83
N THR A 489 21.84 1.35 -4.68
CA THR A 489 21.24 2.38 -3.82
C THR A 489 20.46 3.37 -4.68
N GLN A 490 19.21 3.66 -4.33
CA GLN A 490 18.51 4.83 -4.87
C GLN A 490 18.62 5.99 -3.88
N ASP A 491 19.03 7.16 -4.38
CA ASP A 491 19.16 8.37 -3.58
C ASP A 491 17.80 9.04 -3.40
N SER A 492 17.01 8.48 -2.48
CA SER A 492 15.67 8.94 -2.15
C SER A 492 15.28 8.64 -0.72
N VAL A 493 14.36 9.46 -0.21
CA VAL A 493 13.59 9.18 1.00
C VAL A 493 12.33 8.40 0.64
N GLY A 494 11.90 7.49 1.50
CA GLY A 494 10.63 6.77 1.36
C GLY A 494 10.83 5.28 1.13
N HIS A 495 9.73 4.55 1.14
CA HIS A 495 9.75 3.10 1.16
C HIS A 495 9.86 2.51 -0.25
N THR A 496 10.94 1.75 -0.50
CA THR A 496 11.27 1.07 -1.76
C THR A 496 11.62 2.01 -2.92
N SER A 497 12.29 1.50 -3.94
CA SER A 497 12.71 2.34 -5.06
C SER A 497 11.54 2.89 -5.90
N LEU A 498 10.38 2.24 -5.88
CA LEU A 498 9.20 2.64 -6.66
C LEU A 498 8.51 3.92 -6.16
N VAL A 499 8.89 4.40 -4.98
CA VAL A 499 8.35 5.61 -4.37
C VAL A 499 8.72 6.88 -5.14
N ALA A 500 9.86 6.85 -5.84
CA ALA A 500 10.37 7.97 -6.60
C ALA A 500 10.79 7.49 -7.99
N PRO A 501 10.41 8.21 -9.07
CA PRO A 501 10.86 7.85 -10.40
C PRO A 501 12.38 8.00 -10.51
N SER A 502 13.06 7.00 -11.08
CA SER A 502 14.48 7.08 -11.40
C SER A 502 14.78 6.30 -12.68
N LEU A 503 15.13 7.01 -13.74
CA LEU A 503 15.57 6.40 -14.99
C LEU A 503 16.84 5.56 -14.80
N CYS A 504 17.73 5.99 -13.90
CA CYS A 504 18.94 5.24 -13.53
C CYS A 504 18.57 3.88 -12.92
N THR A 505 17.71 3.87 -11.90
CA THR A 505 17.27 2.65 -11.21
C THR A 505 16.57 1.69 -12.17
N TYR A 506 15.60 2.19 -12.94
CA TYR A 506 14.85 1.36 -13.88
C TYR A 506 15.73 0.80 -15.02
N GLY A 507 16.77 1.55 -15.41
CA GLY A 507 17.78 1.09 -16.35
C GLY A 507 18.49 -0.19 -15.85
N HIS A 508 18.88 -0.21 -14.58
CA HIS A 508 19.49 -1.38 -13.95
C HIS A 508 18.49 -2.54 -13.79
N PHE A 509 17.24 -2.27 -13.44
CA PHE A 509 16.21 -3.32 -13.32
C PHE A 509 16.03 -4.05 -14.66
N ARG A 510 15.88 -3.27 -15.73
CA ARG A 510 15.75 -3.80 -17.08
C ARG A 510 16.97 -4.62 -17.48
N ALA A 511 18.18 -4.10 -17.26
CA ALA A 511 19.41 -4.81 -17.59
C ALA A 511 19.49 -6.15 -16.83
N TYR A 512 19.20 -6.15 -15.52
CA TYR A 512 19.22 -7.36 -14.70
C TYR A 512 18.26 -8.44 -15.20
N PHE A 513 16.99 -8.10 -15.46
CA PHE A 513 16.01 -9.09 -15.92
C PHE A 513 16.24 -9.54 -17.37
N VAL A 514 16.72 -8.66 -18.26
CA VAL A 514 16.92 -8.98 -19.68
C VAL A 514 18.16 -9.85 -19.90
N ASN A 515 19.30 -9.48 -19.32
CA ASN A 515 20.57 -10.15 -19.60
C ASN A 515 21.36 -10.55 -18.34
N GLY A 516 20.92 -10.16 -17.13
CA GLY A 516 21.60 -10.49 -15.87
C GLY A 516 22.73 -9.54 -15.50
N THR A 517 22.82 -8.39 -16.16
CA THR A 517 23.83 -7.37 -15.82
C THR A 517 23.50 -6.75 -14.47
N LEU A 518 24.43 -6.85 -13.53
CA LEU A 518 24.39 -6.16 -12.24
C LEU A 518 25.07 -4.78 -12.35
N PRO A 519 24.66 -3.79 -11.53
CA PRO A 519 25.41 -2.55 -11.41
C PRO A 519 26.80 -2.79 -10.82
N ALA A 520 27.70 -1.80 -10.96
CA ALA A 520 28.96 -1.82 -10.23
C ALA A 520 28.68 -1.74 -8.71
N PRO A 521 29.44 -2.44 -7.86
CA PRO A 521 29.30 -2.31 -6.41
C PRO A 521 29.39 -0.84 -5.96
N GLY A 522 28.47 -0.40 -5.11
CA GLY A 522 28.41 0.98 -4.63
C GLY A 522 27.73 1.96 -5.59
N THR A 523 27.06 1.49 -6.64
CA THR A 523 26.26 2.35 -7.52
C THR A 523 25.13 3.03 -6.73
N VAL A 524 25.03 4.35 -6.90
CA VAL A 524 23.96 5.19 -6.36
C VAL A 524 23.23 5.87 -7.52
N CYS A 525 21.91 5.68 -7.61
CA CYS A 525 21.07 6.27 -8.64
C CYS A 525 20.30 7.48 -8.09
N PRO A 526 20.37 8.67 -8.73
CA PRO A 526 19.56 9.82 -8.35
C PRO A 526 18.09 9.61 -8.77
N VAL A 527 17.20 10.42 -8.21
CA VAL A 527 15.78 10.45 -8.62
C VAL A 527 15.43 11.59 -9.58
N ASP A 528 14.28 11.43 -10.20
CA ASP A 528 13.64 12.32 -11.18
C ASP A 528 12.44 13.10 -10.60
N ALA A 529 12.35 13.20 -9.28
CA ALA A 529 11.30 13.93 -8.56
C ALA A 529 11.86 14.77 -7.40
N GLU A 530 11.11 15.81 -7.04
CA GLU A 530 11.36 16.65 -5.87
C GLU A 530 10.31 16.33 -4.79
N LEU A 531 10.68 16.44 -3.51
CA LEU A 531 9.76 16.22 -2.39
C LEU A 531 8.64 17.27 -2.33
N PHE A 532 8.96 18.51 -2.75
CA PHE A 532 8.03 19.65 -2.80
C PHE A 532 8.14 20.33 -4.18
N PRO A 533 7.46 19.81 -5.22
CA PRO A 533 7.56 20.35 -6.57
C PRO A 533 6.86 21.72 -6.68
N SER A 534 7.48 22.68 -7.38
CA SER A 534 6.85 23.98 -7.67
C SER A 534 5.72 23.87 -8.71
N ALA A 535 4.65 24.65 -8.54
CA ALA A 535 3.51 24.69 -9.47
C ALA A 535 3.90 25.11 -10.90
N SER A 536 4.99 25.86 -11.05
CA SER A 536 5.54 26.31 -12.33
C SER A 536 6.21 25.20 -13.14
N GLY A 537 6.43 24.00 -12.59
CA GLY A 537 7.08 22.90 -13.31
C GLY A 537 8.46 23.27 -13.86
N ASN A 538 9.07 24.35 -13.36
CA ASN A 538 10.41 24.78 -13.73
C ASN A 538 11.36 23.78 -13.10
N VAL A 539 11.55 22.67 -13.82
CA VAL A 539 12.64 21.73 -13.61
C VAL A 539 13.90 22.58 -13.66
N THR A 540 14.43 22.93 -12.49
CA THR A 540 15.68 23.68 -12.37
C THR A 540 16.88 22.84 -12.82
N SER A 541 16.68 21.56 -13.12
CA SER A 541 17.68 20.77 -13.81
C SER A 541 17.65 21.07 -15.31
N LYS A 542 18.81 21.46 -15.86
CA LYS A 542 19.13 21.40 -17.29
C LYS A 542 19.11 19.93 -17.79
N ARG A 543 18.04 19.16 -17.55
CA ARG A 543 17.94 17.78 -18.00
C ARG A 543 17.55 17.77 -19.46
N ARG A 544 18.38 17.09 -20.25
CA ARG A 544 18.08 16.73 -21.63
C ARG A 544 16.71 16.03 -21.67
N LEU A 545 15.91 16.34 -22.69
CA LEU A 545 14.68 15.61 -22.94
C LEU A 545 14.97 14.11 -23.08
N PRO A 546 14.22 13.25 -22.37
CA PRO A 546 14.44 11.82 -22.46
C PRO A 546 14.17 11.34 -23.89
N SER A 547 14.98 10.39 -24.34
CA SER A 547 14.72 9.63 -25.56
C SER A 547 13.37 8.88 -25.46
N VAL A 548 12.85 8.43 -26.61
CA VAL A 548 11.61 7.65 -26.66
C VAL A 548 11.69 6.40 -25.78
N GLU A 549 12.86 5.77 -25.71
CA GLU A 549 13.09 4.57 -24.91
C GLU A 549 13.12 4.89 -23.40
N GLU A 550 13.80 5.96 -23.01
CA GLU A 550 13.84 6.42 -21.62
C GLU A 550 12.46 6.84 -21.13
N LYS A 551 11.67 7.51 -21.99
CA LYS A 551 10.28 7.84 -21.69
C LYS A 551 9.44 6.58 -21.45
N ARG A 552 9.54 5.58 -22.33
CA ARG A 552 8.84 4.29 -22.15
C ARG A 552 9.22 3.60 -20.85
N LEU A 553 10.49 3.67 -20.46
CA LEU A 553 10.97 3.05 -19.22
C LEU A 553 10.43 3.78 -17.98
N LEU A 554 10.41 5.12 -18.00
CA LEU A 554 9.79 5.93 -16.95
C LEU A 554 8.28 5.68 -16.85
N ASP A 555 7.58 5.60 -17.99
CA ASP A 555 6.14 5.34 -18.02
C ASP A 555 5.83 3.92 -17.48
N ALA A 556 6.63 2.92 -17.83
CA ALA A 556 6.52 1.57 -17.26
C ALA A 556 6.76 1.55 -15.74
N GLY A 557 7.79 2.27 -15.26
CA GLY A 557 8.04 2.41 -13.82
C GLY A 557 6.89 3.07 -13.07
N ARG A 558 6.29 4.12 -13.67
CA ARG A 558 5.09 4.78 -13.13
C ARG A 558 3.87 3.88 -13.13
N GLU A 559 3.68 3.06 -14.15
CA GLU A 559 2.58 2.10 -14.23
C GLU A 559 2.70 1.02 -13.15
N ILE A 560 3.90 0.47 -12.95
CA ILE A 560 4.19 -0.51 -11.88
C ILE A 560 3.98 0.14 -10.50
N SER A 561 4.50 1.35 -10.30
CA SER A 561 4.30 2.13 -9.07
C SER A 561 2.82 2.46 -8.84
N SER A 562 2.06 2.76 -9.89
CA SER A 562 0.60 2.97 -9.80
C SER A 562 -0.15 1.69 -9.47
N LEU A 563 0.25 0.55 -10.04
CA LEU A 563 -0.32 -0.74 -9.70
C LEU A 563 -0.09 -1.02 -8.21
N MET A 564 1.14 -0.79 -7.72
CA MET A 564 1.50 -0.88 -6.30
C MET A 564 0.68 0.03 -5.40
N ARG A 565 0.45 1.29 -5.78
CA ARG A 565 -0.41 2.19 -4.99
C ARG A 565 -1.86 1.70 -4.92
N ARG A 566 -2.38 1.12 -6.00
CA ARG A 566 -3.71 0.48 -5.99
C ARG A 566 -3.75 -0.75 -5.10
N VAL A 567 -2.64 -1.47 -4.94
CA VAL A 567 -2.46 -2.55 -3.94
C VAL A 567 -2.63 -2.04 -2.52
N VAL A 568 -2.05 -0.88 -2.21
CA VAL A 568 -1.98 -0.34 -0.85
C VAL A 568 -3.22 0.48 -0.44
N THR A 569 -3.88 1.18 -1.36
CA THR A 569 -4.85 2.24 -1.00
C THR A 569 -6.33 1.82 -0.94
N SER A 570 -6.66 0.52 -1.04
CA SER A 570 -8.01 -0.08 -0.92
C SER A 570 -9.17 0.57 -1.71
N ARG A 571 -8.94 1.66 -2.46
CA ARG A 571 -9.99 2.35 -3.23
C ARG A 571 -10.43 1.46 -4.38
N ALA A 572 -11.51 0.74 -4.14
CA ALA A 572 -12.44 0.31 -5.18
C ALA A 572 -12.85 1.56 -5.99
N LEU A 573 -12.88 1.40 -7.32
CA LEU A 573 -13.52 2.37 -8.22
C LEU A 573 -15.01 2.48 -7.91
#